data_AF-A0A5B9R8D4-F1
#
_entry.id   AF-A0A5B9R8D4-F1
#
_cell.length_a   1.000
_cell.length_b   1.000
_cell.length_c   1.000
_cell.angle_alpha   90.00
_cell.angle_beta   90.00
_cell.angle_gamma   90.00
#
_symmetry.space_group_name_H-M   'P 1'
#
loop_
_entity.id
_entity.type
_entity.pdbx_description
1 polymer ?
#
loop_
_entity_poly.entity_id
_entity_poly.type
_entity_poly.pdbx_seq_one_letter_code
_entity_poly.pdbx_strand_id
1 'polypeptide(L)'
;MQTSPNAAAGNSTDPAPLVPANLKRFVDRRSADETPVRDRRQFGSSHQNLSEDARELALAIDGYKARHRRRYITFEEMLSVIQQLGYSRD
;
A
#
# COMPACT_ATOMS: atom_id res chain seq x y z
N MET A 1 -32.37 -26.03 -74.59
CA MET A 1 -32.89 -24.78 -74.03
C MET A 1 -33.22 -25.01 -72.56
N GLN A 2 -32.66 -24.14 -71.70
CA GLN A 2 -33.12 -23.67 -70.37
C GLN A 2 -34.06 -24.53 -69.49
N THR A 3 -33.59 -24.82 -68.26
CA THR A 3 -34.21 -24.72 -66.90
C THR A 3 -33.11 -25.21 -65.93
N SER A 4 -32.85 -24.75 -64.71
CA SER A 4 -33.24 -23.65 -63.81
C SER A 4 -32.11 -23.53 -62.75
N PRO A 5 -32.06 -22.46 -61.93
CA PRO A 5 -30.86 -22.06 -61.18
C PRO A 5 -30.81 -22.68 -59.79
N ASN A 6 -29.62 -23.07 -59.31
CA ASN A 6 -29.41 -23.44 -57.91
C ASN A 6 -28.75 -22.28 -57.16
N ALA A 7 -29.57 -21.56 -56.40
CA ALA A 7 -29.15 -20.57 -55.43
C ALA A 7 -29.45 -21.11 -54.02
N ALA A 8 -28.38 -21.41 -53.27
CA ALA A 8 -28.37 -21.54 -51.82
C ALA A 8 -26.93 -21.26 -51.40
N ALA A 9 -26.59 -20.03 -51.01
CA ALA A 9 -26.76 -19.51 -49.65
C ALA A 9 -26.15 -20.46 -48.61
N GLY A 10 -24.93 -20.15 -48.22
CA GLY A 10 -24.19 -20.83 -47.17
C GLY A 10 -22.87 -20.11 -46.92
N ASN A 11 -22.94 -18.84 -46.52
CA ASN A 11 -21.76 -18.14 -46.01
C ASN A 11 -21.42 -18.81 -44.67
N SER A 12 -20.52 -19.79 -44.69
CA SER A 12 -19.95 -20.40 -43.50
C SER A 12 -19.00 -19.41 -42.84
N THR A 13 -19.56 -18.35 -42.25
CA THR A 13 -18.84 -17.53 -41.27
C THR A 13 -18.95 -18.27 -39.95
N ASP A 14 -18.06 -19.24 -39.73
CA ASP A 14 -17.73 -19.66 -38.38
C ASP A 14 -17.32 -18.40 -37.59
N PRO A 15 -18.02 -18.02 -36.51
CA PRO A 15 -17.47 -17.04 -35.61
C PRO A 15 -16.28 -17.72 -34.92
N ALA A 16 -15.08 -17.48 -35.44
CA ALA A 16 -13.85 -17.80 -34.75
C ALA A 16 -13.99 -17.35 -33.29
N PRO A 17 -13.78 -18.23 -32.30
CA PRO A 17 -13.82 -17.78 -30.93
C PRO A 17 -12.71 -16.74 -30.79
N LEU A 18 -13.11 -15.50 -30.50
CA LEU A 18 -12.19 -14.43 -30.15
C LEU A 18 -11.59 -14.76 -28.78
N VAL A 19 -10.69 -15.75 -28.75
CA VAL A 19 -9.91 -16.06 -27.56
C VAL A 19 -8.91 -14.91 -27.44
N PRO A 20 -9.01 -14.03 -26.42
CA PRO A 20 -8.00 -13.01 -26.25
C PRO A 20 -6.67 -13.72 -26.05
N ALA A 21 -5.72 -13.51 -26.96
CA ALA A 21 -4.40 -14.16 -27.01
C ALA A 21 -3.48 -13.79 -25.81
N ASN A 22 -4.04 -13.26 -24.74
CA ASN A 22 -3.35 -12.95 -23.51
C ASN A 22 -4.09 -13.56 -22.31
N LEU A 23 -4.24 -14.89 -22.36
CA LEU A 23 -4.52 -15.68 -21.16
C LEU A 23 -3.26 -15.63 -20.28
N LYS A 24 -3.07 -14.52 -19.57
CA LYS A 24 -2.16 -14.51 -18.41
C LYS A 24 -2.64 -15.64 -17.51
N ARG A 25 -1.85 -16.72 -17.46
CA ARG A 25 -2.12 -17.91 -16.64
C ARG A 25 -2.56 -17.43 -15.26
N PHE A 26 -3.71 -17.93 -14.78
CA PHE A 26 -4.21 -17.60 -13.46
C PHE A 26 -3.10 -17.86 -12.44
N VAL A 27 -2.58 -16.80 -11.84
CA VAL A 27 -1.57 -16.88 -10.78
C VAL A 27 -2.33 -16.95 -9.46
N ASP A 28 -2.32 -18.12 -8.83
CA ASP A 28 -2.84 -18.26 -7.48
C ASP A 28 -1.89 -17.55 -6.50
N ARG A 29 -2.34 -16.39 -6.00
CA ARG A 29 -1.60 -15.54 -5.06
C ARG A 29 -1.71 -16.02 -3.61
N ARG A 30 -2.36 -17.16 -3.36
CA ARG A 30 -2.47 -17.77 -2.02
C ARG A 30 -1.30 -18.66 -1.67
N SER A 31 -0.45 -19.00 -2.64
CA SER A 31 0.85 -19.63 -2.41
C SER A 31 1.75 -18.62 -1.73
N ALA A 32 1.80 -18.70 -0.41
CA ALA A 32 2.61 -17.87 0.47
C ALA A 32 4.09 -18.25 0.35
N ASP A 33 4.71 -17.91 -0.77
CA ASP A 33 6.17 -17.79 -0.83
C ASP A 33 6.54 -16.31 -0.80
N GLU A 34 7.35 -15.99 0.20
CA GLU A 34 7.91 -14.68 0.53
C GLU A 34 6.96 -13.68 1.18
N THR A 35 6.81 -13.84 2.49
CA THR A 35 6.43 -12.75 3.39
C THR A 35 7.38 -11.57 3.20
N PRO A 36 6.93 -10.39 2.73
CA PRO A 36 7.71 -9.19 2.93
C PRO A 36 7.66 -8.86 4.43
N VAL A 37 8.62 -9.36 5.21
CA VAL A 37 8.88 -8.92 6.59
C VAL A 37 9.56 -7.54 6.56
N ARG A 38 9.16 -6.68 5.64
CA ARG A 38 9.61 -5.30 5.59
C ARG A 38 8.52 -4.48 6.22
N ASP A 39 8.85 -3.89 7.37
CA ASP A 39 7.96 -3.00 8.08
C ASP A 39 7.40 -1.96 7.09
N ARG A 40 6.07 -1.98 6.89
CA ARG A 40 5.37 -1.06 5.99
C ARG A 40 5.37 0.38 6.51
N ARG A 41 5.98 0.61 7.67
CA ARG A 41 6.19 1.94 8.23
C ARG A 41 7.44 2.52 7.59
N GLN A 42 7.22 3.43 6.63
CA GLN A 42 8.27 4.28 6.06
C GLN A 42 8.97 5.14 7.14
N PHE A 43 8.28 5.35 8.27
CA PHE A 43 8.81 5.92 9.51
C PHE A 43 8.77 4.87 10.62
N GLY A 44 9.32 3.68 10.37
CA GLY A 44 9.61 2.70 11.41
C GLY A 44 10.45 3.33 12.52
N SER A 45 10.37 2.80 13.74
CA SER A 45 10.98 3.29 14.99
C SER A 45 12.52 3.31 14.94
N SER A 46 13.09 4.05 14.00
CA SER A 46 14.52 4.26 13.82
C SER A 46 14.92 5.50 14.60
N HIS A 47 14.95 5.38 15.93
CA HIS A 47 15.58 6.38 16.81
C HIS A 47 17.12 6.33 16.72
N GLN A 48 17.68 5.43 15.91
CA GLN A 48 19.12 5.14 15.83
C GLN A 48 19.92 6.18 15.02
N ASN A 49 19.27 6.90 14.10
CA ASN A 49 19.93 7.91 13.25
C ASN A 49 19.52 9.35 13.61
N LEU A 50 18.94 9.56 14.79
CA LEU A 50 18.56 10.88 15.28
C LEU A 50 19.73 11.50 16.04
N SER A 51 19.81 12.84 16.04
CA SER A 51 20.60 13.58 17.03
C SER A 51 20.19 13.17 18.44
N GLU A 52 21.08 13.30 19.42
CA GLU A 52 20.80 12.98 20.82
C GLU A 52 19.56 13.72 21.33
N ASP A 53 19.46 15.03 21.05
CA ASP A 53 18.30 15.87 21.38
C ASP A 53 17.01 15.35 20.75
N ALA A 54 17.07 14.99 19.47
CA ALA A 54 15.91 14.49 18.74
C ALA A 54 15.47 13.12 19.28
N ARG A 55 16.42 12.29 19.71
CA ARG A 55 16.15 10.99 20.32
C ARG A 55 15.46 11.16 21.68
N GLU A 56 15.95 12.07 22.51
CA GLU A 56 15.34 12.38 23.81
C GLU A 56 13.90 12.86 23.64
N LEU A 57 13.66 13.82 22.73
CA LEU A 57 12.32 14.31 22.42
C LEU A 57 11.40 13.18 21.94
N ALA A 58 11.88 12.30 21.06
CA ALA A 58 11.09 11.18 20.55
C ALA A 58 10.67 10.21 21.67
N LEU A 59 11.59 9.88 22.58
CA LEU A 59 11.31 9.02 23.74
C LEU A 59 10.29 9.68 24.69
N ALA A 60 10.41 10.98 24.93
CA ALA A 60 9.48 11.73 25.76
C ALA A 60 8.06 11.73 25.15
N ILE A 61 7.94 11.94 23.84
CA ILE A 61 6.65 11.88 23.12
C ILE A 61 6.06 10.47 23.16
N ASP A 62 6.85 9.42 22.97
CA ASP A 62 6.39 8.04 23.04
C ASP A 62 5.88 7.69 24.46
N GLY A 63 6.60 8.11 25.49
CA GLY A 63 6.15 8.00 26.88
C GLY A 63 4.86 8.78 27.14
N TYR A 64 4.73 9.99 26.60
CA TYR A 64 3.52 10.79 26.71
C TYR A 64 2.31 10.08 26.08
N LYS A 65 2.45 9.58 24.85
CA LYS A 65 1.40 8.85 24.13
C LYS A 65 0.96 7.59 24.89
N ALA A 66 1.91 6.83 25.44
CA ALA A 66 1.64 5.61 26.20
C ALA A 66 0.84 5.91 27.48
N ARG A 67 1.23 6.96 28.23
CA ARG A 67 0.53 7.38 29.46
C ARG A 67 -0.90 7.84 29.19
N HIS A 68 -1.11 8.61 28.11
CA HIS A 68 -2.42 9.17 27.78
C HIS A 68 -3.30 8.22 26.95
N ARG A 69 -2.78 7.03 26.60
CA ARG A 69 -3.44 6.03 25.75
C ARG A 69 -4.01 6.61 24.45
N ARG A 70 -3.26 7.53 23.83
CA ARG A 70 -3.64 8.15 22.56
C ARG A 70 -2.69 7.75 21.44
N ARG A 71 -3.25 7.60 20.24
CA ARG A 71 -2.50 7.27 19.03
C ARG A 71 -1.78 8.49 18.42
N TYR A 72 -2.31 9.68 18.67
CA TYR A 72 -1.81 10.96 18.15
C TYR A 72 -1.63 11.97 19.28
N ILE A 73 -0.67 12.88 19.12
CA ILE A 73 -0.40 14.00 20.02
C ILE A 73 -0.88 15.29 19.35
N THR A 74 -1.49 16.19 20.12
CA THR A 74 -1.87 17.53 19.67
C THR A 74 -0.68 18.50 19.73
N PHE A 75 -0.79 19.66 19.08
CA PHE A 75 0.29 20.65 19.10
C PHE A 75 0.57 21.20 20.51
N GLU A 76 -0.48 21.42 21.31
CA GLU A 76 -0.34 21.87 22.71
C GLU A 76 0.36 20.83 23.58
N GLU A 77 0.04 19.56 23.38
CA GLU A 77 0.67 18.45 24.09
C GLU A 77 2.14 18.31 23.68
N MET A 78 2.44 18.46 22.37
CA MET A 78 3.82 18.46 21.88
C MET A 78 4.62 19.63 22.47
N LEU A 79 4.04 20.82 22.50
CA LEU A 79 4.65 22.01 23.11
C LEU A 79 4.92 21.79 24.61
N SER A 80 3.97 21.16 25.32
CA SER A 80 4.14 20.82 26.74
C SER A 80 5.30 19.85 26.99
N VAL A 81 5.48 18.84 26.13
CA VAL A 81 6.62 17.91 26.21
C VAL A 81 7.94 18.62 25.95
N ILE A 82 8.00 19.51 24.95
CA ILE A 82 9.18 20.30 24.62
C ILE A 82 9.59 21.19 25.81
N GLN A 83 8.63 21.88 26.44
CA GLN A 83 8.88 22.69 27.63
C GLN A 83 9.35 21.87 28.83
N GLN A 84 8.79 20.67 29.04
CA GLN A 84 9.22 19.77 30.12
C GLN A 84 10.67 19.30 29.98
N LEU A 85 11.16 19.17 28.75
CA LEU A 85 12.56 18.88 28.45
C LEU A 85 13.47 20.11 28.56
N GLY A 86 12.91 21.31 28.76
CA GLY A 86 13.65 22.55 28.89
C GLY A 86 14.01 23.21 27.55
N TYR A 87 13.55 22.67 26.42
CA TYR A 87 13.77 23.30 25.13
C TYR A 87 12.93 24.57 25.01
N SER A 88 13.59 25.67 24.66
CA SER A 88 12.97 26.98 24.45
C SER A 88 13.30 27.48 23.05
N ARG A 89 12.44 28.33 22.50
CA ARG A 89 12.71 29.02 21.25
C ARG A 89 13.49 30.30 21.59
N ASP A 90 14.77 30.31 21.24
CA ASP A 90 15.61 31.51 21.26
C ASP A 90 15.34 32.42 20.05
#